data_AF-A0A7W1XZ13-F1
#
_entry.id   AF-A0A7W1XZ13-F1
#
_cell.length_a   1.000
_cell.length_b   1.000
_cell.length_c   1.000
_cell.angle_alpha   90.00
_cell.angle_beta   90.00
_cell.angle_gamma   90.00
#
_symmetry.space_group_name_H-M   'P 1'
#
loop_
_entity.id
_entity.type
_entity.pdbx_description
1 polymer ?
#
loop_
_entity_poly.entity_id
_entity_poly.type
_entity_poly.pdbx_seq_one_letter_code
_entity_poly.pdbx_strand_id
1 'polypeptide(L)'
;MTHLRYGLAFLLVLGCLNSVQGQGTCDVTYFLTVSESDDVLRTVEASSMTVEDSVSLSLPGTFDLDSVLGLAIDPVTGLYYMLGIGTLPPNPPSAVPYLFLYDPVGLFSSPVGSTLLDFNDLAFMPNGEIRAITNNLSPTGQNPQINFCDLNLLTGGPTDLCQFDDGDCGDSIAIDGTGNLYRGVGGCAFGARLQIPDPTGNTPCDLDTIGTLDPVLVDNPVRTITWWEEEQGFIWVMGDVDRSIYFLSLSGDVTLLGNADHDINGLAVITLQAPCPPSGNLFIRGDCNLDLGVNVADAVFLLSSLFVPGATPLGCRDAGDVNDDGGVNVADAVFLLSSLFVPGSAPVPFPNIGDGCGDDPTADGQTCDSTGCP
;
A
#
# COMPACT_ATOMS: atom_id res chain seq x y z
N MET A 1 5.39 -7.23 -30.55
CA MET A 1 4.58 -7.46 -29.34
C MET A 1 5.53 -7.60 -28.17
N THR A 2 6.16 -6.49 -27.83
CA THR A 2 7.18 -6.36 -26.79
C THR A 2 6.64 -5.31 -25.84
N HIS A 3 5.69 -5.74 -25.00
CA HIS A 3 5.37 -5.01 -23.78
C HIS A 3 6.57 -5.26 -22.86
N LEU A 4 7.38 -4.22 -22.74
CA LEU A 4 8.51 -4.15 -21.84
C LEU A 4 8.02 -4.46 -20.43
N ARG A 5 8.47 -5.61 -19.91
CA ARG A 5 8.36 -5.99 -18.50
C ARG A 5 9.27 -5.06 -17.69
N TYR A 6 8.79 -3.88 -17.35
CA TYR A 6 9.52 -2.91 -16.53
C TYR A 6 8.78 -2.68 -15.22
N GLY A 7 8.56 -3.76 -14.48
CA GLY A 7 8.06 -3.69 -13.11
C GLY A 7 9.18 -3.74 -12.10
N LEU A 8 9.06 -2.93 -11.04
CA LEU A 8 9.90 -2.72 -9.84
C LEU A 8 11.42 -2.58 -10.01
N ALA A 9 12.07 -3.37 -10.86
CA ALA A 9 13.44 -3.18 -11.32
C ALA A 9 13.65 -1.79 -11.95
N PHE A 10 12.65 -1.22 -12.61
CA PHE A 10 12.74 0.15 -13.15
C PHE A 10 12.72 1.22 -12.04
N LEU A 11 11.94 1.01 -10.98
CA LEU A 11 11.91 1.84 -9.77
C LEU A 11 13.25 1.77 -9.00
N LEU A 12 13.78 0.56 -8.79
CA LEU A 12 15.10 0.33 -8.18
C LEU A 12 16.26 0.91 -9.00
N VAL A 13 16.18 0.84 -10.33
CA VAL A 13 17.21 1.34 -11.26
C VAL A 13 17.14 2.86 -11.41
N LEU A 14 15.95 3.49 -11.43
CA LEU A 14 15.84 4.96 -11.45
C LEU A 14 16.25 5.61 -10.13
N GLY A 15 15.98 4.96 -8.98
CA GLY A 15 16.43 5.40 -7.66
C GLY A 15 17.93 5.72 -7.59
N CYS A 16 18.74 4.97 -8.34
CA CYS A 16 20.19 5.16 -8.41
C CYS A 16 20.71 5.95 -9.62
N LEU A 17 19.96 6.05 -10.73
CA LEU A 17 20.49 6.60 -11.99
C LEU A 17 20.05 8.03 -12.32
N ASN A 18 19.00 8.56 -11.68
CA ASN A 18 18.46 9.89 -11.99
C ASN A 18 18.57 10.90 -10.84
N SER A 19 19.63 10.84 -10.02
CA SER A 19 19.98 12.02 -9.21
C SER A 19 20.48 13.12 -10.15
N VAL A 20 19.58 14.01 -10.58
CA VAL A 20 19.98 15.31 -11.15
C VAL A 20 20.87 15.97 -10.09
N GLN A 21 22.04 16.49 -10.47
CA GLN A 21 22.99 17.07 -9.52
C GLN A 21 22.29 18.15 -8.67
N GLY A 22 22.03 17.86 -7.40
CA GLY A 22 21.37 18.76 -6.45
C GLY A 22 20.01 18.29 -5.92
N GLN A 23 19.40 17.24 -6.49
CA GLN A 23 18.14 16.68 -6.01
C GLN A 23 18.38 15.74 -4.83
N GLY A 24 17.74 16.00 -3.68
CA GLY A 24 17.81 15.14 -2.50
C GLY A 24 17.16 13.77 -2.75
N THR A 25 17.48 12.79 -1.90
CA THR A 25 16.83 11.47 -1.89
C THR A 25 15.75 11.44 -0.82
N CYS A 26 14.56 10.97 -1.17
CA CYS A 26 13.45 10.77 -0.25
C CYS A 26 13.12 9.28 -0.17
N ASP A 27 12.70 8.86 1.02
CA ASP A 27 12.16 7.53 1.22
C ASP A 27 10.70 7.53 0.73
N VAL A 28 10.41 6.66 -0.24
CA VAL A 28 9.06 6.45 -0.76
C VAL A 28 8.65 5.04 -0.41
N THR A 29 7.53 4.91 0.28
CA THR A 29 6.98 3.63 0.68
C THR A 29 5.98 3.13 -0.35
N TYR A 30 6.10 1.85 -0.69
CA TYR A 30 5.17 1.15 -1.55
C TYR A 30 4.60 -0.06 -0.83
N PHE A 31 3.32 -0.33 -1.08
CA PHE A 31 2.69 -1.58 -0.74
C PHE A 31 2.73 -2.49 -1.96
N LEU A 32 3.37 -3.64 -1.80
CA LEU A 32 3.22 -4.74 -2.73
C LEU A 32 1.98 -5.51 -2.33
N THR A 33 1.07 -5.75 -3.27
CA THR A 33 -0.21 -6.39 -2.97
C THR A 33 -0.55 -7.50 -3.95
N VAL A 34 -1.23 -8.52 -3.43
CA VAL A 34 -1.80 -9.65 -4.20
C VAL A 34 -3.25 -9.88 -3.78
N SER A 35 -4.02 -10.48 -4.69
CA SER A 35 -5.46 -10.72 -4.51
C SER A 35 -5.81 -12.19 -4.68
N GLU A 36 -6.79 -12.68 -3.92
CA GLU A 36 -7.34 -14.02 -4.15
C GLU A 36 -8.11 -14.14 -5.47
N SER A 37 -8.49 -13.01 -6.08
CA SER A 37 -9.34 -12.95 -7.27
C SER A 37 -8.57 -12.94 -8.60
N ASP A 38 -7.26 -12.75 -8.54
CA ASP A 38 -6.39 -12.71 -9.72
C ASP A 38 -4.96 -13.17 -9.41
N ASP A 39 -4.14 -13.28 -10.44
CA ASP A 39 -2.76 -13.75 -10.37
C ASP A 39 -1.76 -12.60 -10.48
N VAL A 40 -2.12 -11.40 -9.99
CA VAL A 40 -1.35 -10.18 -10.25
C VAL A 40 -0.69 -9.65 -8.99
N LEU A 41 0.63 -9.47 -9.04
CA LEU A 41 1.38 -8.66 -8.08
C LEU A 41 1.31 -7.20 -8.50
N ARG A 42 0.85 -6.33 -7.60
CA ARG A 42 0.75 -4.88 -7.83
C ARG A 42 1.74 -4.14 -6.94
N THR A 43 2.24 -3.02 -7.44
CA THR A 43 2.99 -2.03 -6.66
C THR A 43 2.11 -0.80 -6.49
N VAL A 44 1.78 -0.50 -5.24
CA VAL A 44 0.89 0.59 -4.86
C VAL A 44 1.69 1.64 -4.10
N GLU A 45 1.63 2.90 -4.50
CA GLU A 45 2.28 3.98 -3.76
C GLU A 45 1.48 4.28 -2.48
N ALA A 46 2.15 4.23 -1.32
CA ALA A 46 1.47 4.13 -0.03
C ALA A 46 0.77 5.43 0.41
N SER A 47 1.13 6.60 -0.14
CA SER A 47 0.50 7.86 0.26
C SER A 47 -0.76 8.18 -0.54
N SER A 48 -0.80 7.77 -1.81
CA SER A 48 -1.89 8.03 -2.76
C SER A 48 -2.81 6.83 -2.97
N MET A 49 -2.39 5.63 -2.57
CA MET A 49 -3.05 4.34 -2.85
C MET A 49 -3.22 4.04 -4.35
N THR A 50 -2.38 4.66 -5.18
CA THR A 50 -2.42 4.45 -6.63
C THR A 50 -1.59 3.23 -7.03
N VAL A 51 -2.12 2.42 -7.95
CA VAL A 51 -1.38 1.29 -8.53
C VAL A 51 -0.44 1.84 -9.60
N GLU A 52 0.86 1.83 -9.30
CA GLU A 52 1.92 2.30 -10.19
C GLU A 52 2.32 1.25 -11.22
N ASP A 53 2.29 -0.02 -10.83
CA ASP A 53 2.67 -1.13 -11.68
C ASP A 53 1.93 -2.42 -11.33
N SER A 54 1.84 -3.33 -12.31
CA SER A 54 1.23 -4.63 -12.14
C SER A 54 1.91 -5.69 -13.01
N VAL A 55 2.15 -6.87 -12.42
CA VAL A 55 2.82 -8.00 -13.06
C VAL A 55 1.98 -9.26 -12.86
N SER A 56 1.61 -9.94 -13.94
CA SER A 56 1.00 -11.27 -13.87
C SER A 56 2.06 -12.29 -13.43
N LEU A 57 1.69 -13.10 -12.44
CA LEU A 57 2.52 -14.11 -11.81
C LEU A 57 2.42 -15.46 -12.52
N SER A 58 1.35 -15.69 -13.29
CA SER A 58 1.20 -16.89 -14.11
C SER A 58 2.25 -16.99 -15.21
N LEU A 59 2.66 -18.23 -15.49
CA LEU A 59 3.66 -18.56 -16.49
C LEU A 59 3.00 -19.26 -17.68
N PRO A 60 2.85 -18.57 -18.82
CA PRO A 60 2.18 -19.11 -19.99
C PRO A 60 2.76 -20.47 -20.43
N GLY A 61 1.92 -21.50 -20.42
CA GLY A 61 2.26 -22.83 -20.90
C GLY A 61 3.04 -23.72 -19.92
N THR A 62 3.29 -23.27 -18.68
CA THR A 62 3.97 -24.08 -17.65
C THR A 62 3.19 -24.19 -16.36
N PHE A 63 2.74 -23.07 -15.79
CA PHE A 63 2.07 -23.03 -14.49
C PHE A 63 1.14 -21.82 -14.45
N ASP A 64 -0.13 -22.07 -14.21
CA ASP A 64 -1.16 -21.03 -14.12
C ASP A 64 -1.50 -20.86 -12.64
N LEU A 65 -1.39 -19.63 -12.14
CA LEU A 65 -1.89 -19.27 -10.81
C LEU A 65 -3.33 -18.82 -10.99
N ASP A 66 -4.24 -19.45 -10.25
CA ASP A 66 -5.65 -19.12 -10.29
C ASP A 66 -6.04 -18.17 -9.14
N SER A 67 -5.25 -18.15 -8.07
CA SER A 67 -5.46 -17.32 -6.88
C SER A 67 -4.15 -17.15 -6.11
N VAL A 68 -3.90 -15.96 -5.58
CA VAL A 68 -2.71 -15.64 -4.80
C VAL A 68 -3.09 -15.01 -3.46
N LEU A 69 -2.47 -15.51 -2.40
CA LEU A 69 -2.73 -15.15 -1.00
C LEU A 69 -1.39 -15.04 -0.31
N GLY A 70 -1.29 -14.23 0.73
CA GLY A 70 -0.06 -14.07 1.49
C GLY A 70 1.11 -13.54 0.67
N LEU A 71 1.81 -12.57 1.21
CA LEU A 71 2.97 -12.01 0.54
C LEU A 71 3.95 -11.54 1.60
N ALA A 72 5.17 -12.08 1.55
CA ALA A 72 6.25 -11.58 2.36
C ALA A 72 7.56 -11.60 1.59
N ILE A 73 8.46 -10.74 2.04
CA ILE A 73 9.79 -10.56 1.46
C ILE A 73 10.78 -11.21 2.40
N ASP A 74 11.62 -12.09 1.85
CA ASP A 74 12.72 -12.66 2.61
C ASP A 74 13.73 -11.54 2.95
N PRO A 75 13.94 -11.22 4.23
CA PRO A 75 14.83 -10.13 4.64
C PRO A 75 16.30 -10.41 4.34
N VAL A 76 16.66 -11.67 4.07
CA VAL A 76 18.05 -12.08 3.77
C VAL A 76 18.33 -12.00 2.27
N THR A 77 17.40 -12.44 1.43
CA THR A 77 17.61 -12.55 -0.03
C THR A 77 16.93 -11.45 -0.83
N GLY A 78 15.90 -10.80 -0.29
CA GLY A 78 15.04 -9.85 -0.99
C GLY A 78 14.09 -10.49 -2.00
N LEU A 79 13.97 -11.82 -2.01
CA LEU A 79 13.01 -12.54 -2.86
C LEU A 79 11.60 -12.49 -2.25
N TYR A 80 10.59 -12.46 -3.10
CA TYR A 80 9.20 -12.34 -2.67
C TYR A 80 8.58 -13.74 -2.67
N TYR A 81 7.95 -14.12 -1.58
CA TYR A 81 7.28 -15.40 -1.44
C TYR A 81 5.79 -15.17 -1.25
N MET A 82 5.03 -16.01 -1.94
CA MET A 82 3.57 -15.94 -1.99
C MET A 82 2.98 -17.34 -1.93
N LEU A 83 1.77 -17.44 -1.40
CA LEU A 83 0.98 -18.66 -1.45
C LEU A 83 0.08 -18.57 -2.66
N GLY A 84 0.05 -19.65 -3.44
CA GLY A 84 -0.70 -19.69 -4.67
C GLY A 84 -1.49 -20.97 -4.76
N ILE A 85 -2.70 -20.85 -5.27
CA ILE A 85 -3.43 -21.98 -5.82
C ILE A 85 -3.23 -21.95 -7.32
N GLY A 86 -2.69 -23.04 -7.86
CA GLY A 86 -2.43 -23.10 -9.29
C GLY A 86 -2.77 -24.45 -9.89
N THR A 87 -2.71 -24.48 -11.22
CA THR A 87 -2.91 -25.69 -12.02
C THR A 87 -1.67 -26.00 -12.86
N LEU A 88 -1.33 -27.29 -12.92
CA LEU A 88 -0.25 -27.80 -13.75
C LEU A 88 -0.84 -28.48 -15.01
N PRO A 89 -0.38 -28.13 -16.23
CA PRO A 89 -0.66 -28.93 -17.42
C PRO A 89 -0.10 -30.36 -17.27
N PRO A 90 -0.73 -31.41 -17.83
CA PRO A 90 -1.80 -31.43 -18.84
C PRO A 90 -3.19 -31.83 -18.31
N ASN A 91 -3.45 -31.82 -17.00
CA ASN A 91 -4.74 -32.22 -16.41
C ASN A 91 -4.94 -31.55 -15.02
N PRO A 92 -5.99 -30.73 -14.80
CA PRO A 92 -6.51 -30.47 -13.46
C PRO A 92 -7.66 -31.45 -13.14
N PRO A 93 -7.87 -31.84 -11.87
CA PRO A 93 -8.55 -30.95 -10.94
C PRO A 93 -8.05 -31.12 -9.50
N SER A 94 -7.07 -30.35 -9.10
CA SER A 94 -7.03 -29.90 -7.71
C SER A 94 -6.33 -28.56 -7.73
N ALA A 95 -7.02 -27.54 -7.25
CA ALA A 95 -6.40 -26.39 -6.63
C ALA A 95 -5.34 -26.94 -5.65
N VAL A 96 -4.08 -27.02 -6.10
CA VAL A 96 -3.00 -27.46 -5.23
C VAL A 96 -2.39 -26.19 -4.64
N PRO A 97 -2.33 -26.09 -3.31
CA PRO A 97 -1.66 -24.97 -2.69
C PRO A 97 -0.13 -25.16 -2.84
N TYR A 98 0.53 -24.09 -3.25
CA TYR A 98 1.96 -24.01 -3.53
C TYR A 98 2.55 -22.78 -2.87
N LEU A 99 3.77 -22.94 -2.38
CA LEU A 99 4.66 -21.82 -2.17
C LEU A 99 5.37 -21.54 -3.48
N PHE A 100 5.36 -20.28 -3.91
CA PHE A 100 6.15 -19.84 -5.06
C PHE A 100 6.92 -18.58 -4.73
N LEU A 101 8.01 -18.38 -5.45
CA LEU A 101 8.86 -17.21 -5.32
C LEU A 101 8.74 -16.33 -6.57
N TYR A 102 8.93 -15.03 -6.39
CA TYR A 102 9.13 -14.06 -7.44
C TYR A 102 10.45 -13.34 -7.21
N ASP A 103 11.30 -13.33 -8.24
CA ASP A 103 12.55 -12.58 -8.26
C ASP A 103 12.28 -11.20 -8.90
N PRO A 104 12.29 -10.10 -8.12
CA PRO A 104 12.02 -8.77 -8.65
C PRO A 104 13.15 -8.22 -9.54
N VAL A 105 14.33 -8.82 -9.51
CA VAL A 105 15.48 -8.43 -10.35
C VAL A 105 15.48 -9.25 -11.64
N GLY A 106 15.31 -10.57 -11.51
CA GLY A 106 15.24 -11.51 -12.62
C GLY A 106 13.92 -11.43 -13.41
N LEU A 107 12.86 -10.86 -12.81
CA LEU A 107 11.52 -10.73 -13.36
C LEU A 107 10.92 -12.08 -13.79
N PHE A 108 11.06 -13.09 -12.92
CA PHE A 108 10.48 -14.42 -13.11
C PHE A 108 9.86 -14.93 -11.81
N SER A 109 8.77 -15.68 -11.96
CA SER A 109 8.19 -16.50 -10.90
C SER A 109 8.68 -17.94 -11.02
N SER A 110 8.78 -18.65 -9.90
CA SER A 110 9.12 -20.07 -9.86
C SER A 110 8.39 -20.77 -8.71
N PRO A 111 7.74 -21.91 -8.95
CA PRO A 111 7.20 -22.71 -7.85
C PRO A 111 8.35 -23.25 -7.00
N VAL A 112 8.21 -23.17 -5.68
CA VAL A 112 9.12 -23.80 -4.70
C VAL A 112 8.67 -25.24 -4.48
N GLY A 113 7.39 -25.42 -4.16
CA GLY A 113 6.78 -26.74 -3.99
C GLY A 113 5.43 -26.68 -3.27
N SER A 114 4.74 -27.81 -3.21
CA SER A 114 3.38 -27.85 -2.65
C SER A 114 3.44 -27.74 -1.13
N THR A 115 2.57 -26.91 -0.57
CA THR A 115 2.40 -26.75 0.88
C THR A 115 1.55 -27.85 1.50
N LEU A 116 0.84 -28.64 0.70
CA LEU A 116 -0.13 -29.68 1.09
C LEU A 116 -1.35 -29.17 1.90
N LEU A 117 -1.20 -28.10 2.65
CA LEU A 117 -2.24 -27.41 3.41
C LEU A 117 -2.57 -26.07 2.74
N ASP A 118 -3.81 -25.64 2.93
CA ASP A 118 -4.32 -24.35 2.47
C ASP A 118 -3.89 -23.25 3.45
N PHE A 119 -2.91 -22.45 3.06
CA PHE A 119 -2.37 -21.36 3.85
C PHE A 119 -2.99 -20.03 3.44
N ASN A 120 -3.34 -19.20 4.41
CA ASN A 120 -3.97 -17.90 4.18
C ASN A 120 -2.94 -16.76 4.11
N ASP A 121 -1.93 -16.80 4.99
CA ASP A 121 -0.91 -15.75 5.05
C ASP A 121 0.46 -16.31 5.48
N LEU A 122 1.51 -15.53 5.23
CA LEU A 122 2.90 -15.89 5.53
C LEU A 122 3.72 -14.68 5.96
N ALA A 123 4.72 -14.92 6.81
CA ALA A 123 5.63 -13.87 7.27
C ALA A 123 7.04 -14.44 7.46
N PHE A 124 8.05 -13.59 7.29
CA PHE A 124 9.44 -13.94 7.56
C PHE A 124 9.88 -13.50 8.94
N MET A 125 10.64 -14.36 9.60
CA MET A 125 11.46 -13.96 10.73
C MET A 125 12.69 -13.16 10.25
N PRO A 126 13.26 -12.31 11.12
CA PRO A 126 14.49 -11.56 10.81
C PRO A 126 15.70 -12.44 10.42
N ASN A 127 15.69 -13.72 10.78
CA ASN A 127 16.73 -14.70 10.44
C ASN A 127 16.52 -15.37 9.06
N GLY A 128 15.43 -15.07 8.34
CA GLY A 128 15.08 -15.66 7.05
C GLY A 128 14.24 -16.95 7.13
N GLU A 129 13.82 -17.38 8.32
CA GLU A 129 12.86 -18.48 8.46
C GLU A 129 11.46 -18.00 8.09
N ILE A 130 10.75 -18.76 7.25
CA ILE A 130 9.40 -18.45 6.80
C ILE A 130 8.38 -19.20 7.65
N ARG A 131 7.31 -18.48 8.02
CA ARG A 131 6.17 -19.02 8.74
C ARG A 131 4.90 -18.75 7.99
N ALA A 132 3.91 -19.62 8.15
CA ALA A 132 2.61 -19.48 7.52
C ALA A 132 1.48 -19.95 8.43
N ILE A 133 0.31 -19.35 8.26
CA ILE A 133 -0.91 -19.69 8.98
C ILE A 133 -1.94 -20.27 8.02
N THR A 134 -2.56 -21.39 8.39
CA THR A 134 -3.56 -22.04 7.55
C THR A 134 -4.86 -21.28 7.55
N ASN A 135 -5.66 -21.48 6.51
CA ASN A 135 -7.09 -21.25 6.63
C ASN A 135 -7.71 -22.25 7.62
N ASN A 136 -8.99 -22.08 7.96
CA ASN A 136 -9.69 -23.01 8.85
C ASN A 136 -9.78 -24.41 8.22
N LEU A 137 -9.04 -25.36 8.77
CA LEU A 137 -8.98 -26.74 8.27
C LEU A 137 -10.03 -27.65 8.92
N SER A 138 -10.87 -27.13 9.83
CA SER A 138 -11.83 -27.95 10.56
C SER A 138 -12.93 -28.50 9.69
N PRO A 139 -13.30 -29.79 9.87
CA PRO A 139 -14.53 -30.32 9.30
C PRO A 139 -15.76 -29.57 9.83
N THR A 140 -16.79 -29.43 8.99
CA THR A 140 -18.02 -28.73 9.33
C THR A 140 -18.62 -29.23 10.66
N GLY A 141 -18.81 -28.33 11.62
CA GLY A 141 -19.39 -28.64 12.94
C GLY A 141 -18.38 -29.03 14.02
N GLN A 142 -17.08 -28.87 13.78
CA GLN A 142 -16.03 -28.94 14.81
C GLN A 142 -15.52 -27.56 15.20
N ASN A 143 -14.81 -27.46 16.33
CA ASN A 143 -14.10 -26.23 16.68
C ASN A 143 -13.12 -25.87 15.56
N PRO A 144 -12.98 -24.59 15.20
CA PRO A 144 -12.04 -24.15 14.17
C PRO A 144 -10.60 -24.52 14.56
N GLN A 145 -9.85 -25.03 13.59
CA GLN A 145 -8.48 -25.51 13.75
C GLN A 145 -7.62 -24.76 12.75
N ILE A 146 -6.76 -23.90 13.28
CA ILE A 146 -5.80 -23.12 12.52
C ILE A 146 -4.41 -23.62 12.86
N ASN A 147 -3.67 -24.01 11.84
CA ASN A 147 -2.32 -24.50 11.97
C ASN A 147 -1.35 -23.37 11.65
N PHE A 148 -0.35 -23.23 12.49
CA PHE A 148 0.79 -22.37 12.31
C PHE A 148 2.02 -23.25 12.05
N CYS A 149 2.70 -23.00 10.94
CA CYS A 149 3.80 -23.84 10.50
C CYS A 149 5.01 -23.01 10.08
N ASP A 150 6.21 -23.52 10.38
CA ASP A 150 7.38 -23.17 9.60
C ASP A 150 7.29 -23.85 8.22
N LEU A 151 7.65 -23.14 7.16
CA LEU A 151 7.73 -23.70 5.80
C LEU A 151 9.19 -23.95 5.40
N ASN A 152 9.40 -25.01 4.63
CA ASN A 152 10.70 -25.30 4.06
C ASN A 152 10.88 -24.62 2.70
N LEU A 153 11.81 -23.66 2.58
CA LEU A 153 12.08 -22.96 1.32
C LEU A 153 12.66 -23.83 0.19
N LEU A 154 13.03 -25.08 0.46
CA LEU A 154 13.45 -26.04 -0.57
C LEU A 154 12.29 -26.87 -1.12
N THR A 155 11.25 -27.11 -0.33
CA THR A 155 10.14 -28.03 -0.71
C THR A 155 8.77 -27.38 -0.71
N GLY A 156 8.61 -26.21 -0.11
CA GLY A 156 7.33 -25.54 0.17
C GLY A 156 6.50 -26.20 1.28
N GLY A 157 6.89 -27.38 1.75
CA GLY A 157 6.11 -28.16 2.71
C GLY A 157 6.29 -27.67 4.16
N PRO A 158 5.28 -27.87 5.03
CA PRO A 158 5.36 -27.55 6.44
C PRO A 158 6.31 -28.50 7.18
N THR A 159 7.07 -27.98 8.15
CA THR A 159 8.05 -28.77 8.92
C THR A 159 7.76 -28.87 10.41
N ASP A 160 7.26 -27.81 11.02
CA ASP A 160 6.78 -27.80 12.40
C ASP A 160 5.30 -27.43 12.40
N LEU A 161 4.51 -28.07 13.24
CA LEU A 161 3.06 -27.90 13.27
C LEU A 161 2.65 -27.52 14.69
N CYS A 162 2.34 -26.25 14.86
CA CYS A 162 1.70 -25.73 16.04
C CYS A 162 0.24 -25.45 15.70
N GLN A 163 -0.67 -25.73 16.62
CA GLN A 163 -2.10 -25.60 16.37
C GLN A 163 -2.71 -24.63 17.37
N PHE A 164 -3.41 -23.62 16.86
CA PHE A 164 -4.19 -22.72 17.71
C PHE A 164 -5.51 -23.39 18.10
N ASP A 165 -5.86 -23.27 19.38
CA ASP A 165 -7.10 -23.83 19.96
C ASP A 165 -8.34 -22.99 19.62
N ASP A 166 -8.14 -21.74 19.17
CA ASP A 166 -9.15 -20.84 18.64
C ASP A 166 -8.72 -20.25 17.29
N GLY A 167 -9.67 -19.91 16.43
CA GLY A 167 -9.36 -19.29 15.14
C GLY A 167 -10.58 -19.07 14.28
N ASP A 168 -10.44 -18.20 13.29
CA ASP A 168 -11.46 -17.99 12.27
C ASP A 168 -10.90 -18.38 10.90
N CYS A 169 -11.74 -18.49 9.88
CA CYS A 169 -11.20 -18.53 8.53
C CYS A 169 -10.58 -17.18 8.18
N GLY A 170 -9.56 -17.21 7.33
CA GLY A 170 -8.85 -16.01 6.88
C GLY A 170 -7.93 -15.35 7.92
N ASP A 171 -7.57 -16.05 9.00
CA ASP A 171 -6.60 -15.51 9.97
C ASP A 171 -5.26 -15.18 9.30
N SER A 172 -4.62 -14.12 9.76
CA SER A 172 -3.38 -13.58 9.19
C SER A 172 -2.29 -13.47 10.26
N ILE A 173 -1.03 -13.42 9.83
CA ILE A 173 0.13 -13.30 10.71
C ILE A 173 1.07 -12.19 10.25
N ALA A 174 1.70 -11.54 11.21
CA ALA A 174 2.83 -10.66 10.99
C ALA A 174 3.95 -11.00 11.98
N ILE A 175 5.18 -10.68 11.62
CA ILE A 175 6.34 -10.81 12.49
C ILE A 175 7.04 -9.45 12.55
N ASP A 176 7.29 -8.95 13.75
CA ASP A 176 7.98 -7.66 13.93
C ASP A 176 9.49 -7.78 13.67
N GLY A 177 10.18 -6.64 13.60
CA GLY A 177 11.63 -6.57 13.40
C GLY A 177 12.47 -7.27 14.49
N THR A 178 11.87 -7.63 15.63
CA THR A 178 12.52 -8.38 16.70
C THR A 178 12.24 -9.89 16.66
N GLY A 179 11.33 -10.33 15.78
CA GLY A 179 10.92 -11.71 15.63
C GLY A 179 9.70 -12.12 16.46
N ASN A 180 8.97 -11.18 17.06
CA ASN A 180 7.73 -11.50 17.76
C ASN A 180 6.61 -11.77 16.75
N LEU A 181 5.86 -12.84 17.00
CA LEU A 181 4.68 -13.19 16.21
C LEU A 181 3.50 -12.32 16.62
N TYR A 182 2.70 -11.93 15.63
CA TYR A 182 1.40 -11.32 15.81
C TYR A 182 0.40 -12.04 14.92
N ARG A 183 -0.82 -12.21 15.43
CA ARG A 183 -1.90 -12.87 14.70
C ARG A 183 -3.12 -11.97 14.66
N GLY A 184 -3.57 -11.66 13.46
CA GLY A 184 -4.87 -11.04 13.19
C GLY A 184 -5.92 -12.14 13.07
N VAL A 185 -6.88 -12.19 13.99
CA VAL A 185 -7.97 -13.17 13.99
C VAL A 185 -9.25 -12.53 13.49
N GLY A 186 -10.07 -13.29 12.78
CA GLY A 186 -11.40 -12.86 12.32
C GLY A 186 -11.45 -12.55 10.83
N GLY A 187 -10.81 -13.37 9.99
CA GLY A 187 -10.70 -13.05 8.56
C GLY A 187 -11.97 -13.25 7.73
N CYS A 188 -12.97 -13.94 8.28
CA CYS A 188 -14.27 -14.14 7.64
C CYS A 188 -15.45 -13.66 8.48
N ALA A 189 -15.22 -13.28 9.74
CA ALA A 189 -16.29 -12.89 10.65
C ALA A 189 -15.95 -11.61 11.40
N PHE A 190 -16.98 -10.98 11.93
CA PHE A 190 -16.86 -9.87 12.85
C PHE A 190 -16.24 -10.33 14.17
N GLY A 191 -15.69 -9.38 14.93
CA GLY A 191 -14.99 -9.65 16.18
C GLY A 191 -13.49 -9.82 15.98
N ALA A 192 -12.88 -9.02 15.07
CA ALA A 192 -11.47 -9.12 14.80
C ALA A 192 -10.63 -8.83 16.05
N ARG A 193 -9.50 -9.54 16.20
CA ARG A 193 -8.61 -9.47 17.37
C ARG A 193 -7.17 -9.46 16.92
N LEU A 194 -6.31 -8.77 17.67
CA LEU A 194 -4.86 -8.88 17.54
C LEU A 194 -4.33 -9.70 18.72
N GLN A 195 -3.63 -10.78 18.42
CA GLN A 195 -3.07 -11.68 19.41
C GLN A 195 -1.54 -11.71 19.32
N ILE A 196 -0.89 -11.94 20.45
CA ILE A 196 0.56 -12.09 20.62
C ILE A 196 0.88 -13.35 21.41
N PRO A 197 2.12 -13.87 21.33
CA PRO A 197 2.59 -14.92 22.22
C PRO A 197 2.35 -14.57 23.68
N ASP A 198 1.69 -15.48 24.40
CA ASP A 198 1.54 -15.43 25.85
C ASP A 198 2.94 -15.68 26.48
N PRO A 199 3.51 -14.68 27.18
CA PRO A 199 4.85 -14.82 27.78
C PRO A 199 4.91 -15.87 28.91
N THR A 200 3.77 -16.30 29.42
CA THR A 200 3.63 -17.36 30.43
C THR A 200 3.23 -18.71 29.83
N GLY A 201 2.97 -18.73 28.52
CA GLY A 201 2.66 -19.92 27.74
C GLY A 201 3.79 -20.96 27.76
N ASN A 202 3.41 -22.22 27.54
CA ASN A 202 4.34 -23.34 27.43
C ASN A 202 4.74 -23.63 25.97
N THR A 203 4.02 -23.08 24.99
CA THR A 203 4.18 -23.32 23.57
C THR A 203 4.16 -22.02 22.77
N PRO A 204 4.71 -21.98 21.56
CA PRO A 204 4.58 -20.83 20.65
C PRO A 204 3.14 -20.52 20.21
N CYS A 205 2.19 -21.43 20.45
CA CYS A 205 0.76 -21.23 20.15
C CYS A 205 -0.07 -20.74 21.32
N ASP A 206 0.53 -20.60 22.50
CA ASP A 206 -0.16 -19.93 23.60
C ASP A 206 -0.17 -18.43 23.28
N LEU A 207 -1.37 -17.87 23.18
CA LEU A 207 -1.59 -16.49 22.74
C LEU A 207 -2.40 -15.70 23.75
N ASP A 208 -2.04 -14.43 23.90
CA ASP A 208 -2.82 -13.41 24.59
C ASP A 208 -3.42 -12.42 23.59
N THR A 209 -4.64 -11.95 23.87
CA THR A 209 -5.26 -10.88 23.08
C THR A 209 -4.74 -9.52 23.55
N ILE A 210 -4.24 -8.71 22.62
CA ILE A 210 -3.76 -7.36 22.94
C ILE A 210 -4.95 -6.43 23.15
N GLY A 211 -5.09 -5.93 24.39
CA GLY A 211 -5.93 -4.78 24.70
C GLY A 211 -7.37 -4.88 24.16
N THR A 212 -7.94 -3.73 23.81
CA THR A 212 -9.20 -3.65 23.07
C THR A 212 -8.87 -2.96 21.75
N LEU A 213 -9.11 -3.63 20.63
CA LEU A 213 -8.98 -3.02 19.31
C LEU A 213 -10.06 -1.98 19.08
N ASP A 214 -9.77 -1.01 18.22
CA ASP A 214 -10.77 -0.03 17.80
C ASP A 214 -11.98 -0.73 17.17
N PRO A 215 -13.22 -0.36 17.54
CA PRO A 215 -14.44 -0.93 16.96
C PRO A 215 -14.47 -0.96 15.44
N VAL A 216 -13.85 0.01 14.75
CA VAL A 216 -13.80 0.02 13.27
C VAL A 216 -13.15 -1.25 12.72
N LEU A 217 -12.09 -1.73 13.37
CA LEU A 217 -11.39 -2.96 13.00
C LEU A 217 -12.17 -4.19 13.48
N VAL A 218 -12.70 -4.16 14.70
CA VAL A 218 -13.47 -5.28 15.28
C VAL A 218 -14.72 -5.60 14.45
N ASP A 219 -15.40 -4.57 13.95
CA ASP A 219 -16.66 -4.68 13.22
C ASP A 219 -16.47 -5.05 11.74
N ASN A 220 -15.26 -5.45 11.32
CA ASN A 220 -15.01 -5.92 9.95
C ASN A 220 -13.99 -7.07 9.93
N PRO A 221 -14.03 -7.93 8.90
CA PRO A 221 -13.04 -8.99 8.77
C PRO A 221 -11.63 -8.43 8.49
N VAL A 222 -10.60 -9.14 8.94
CA VAL A 222 -9.19 -8.85 8.59
C VAL A 222 -8.75 -9.70 7.40
N ARG A 223 -8.16 -9.10 6.36
CA ARG A 223 -7.69 -9.88 5.20
C ARG A 223 -6.22 -10.26 5.31
N THR A 224 -5.39 -9.30 5.71
CA THR A 224 -3.97 -9.50 5.98
C THR A 224 -3.48 -8.41 6.93
N ILE A 225 -2.49 -8.73 7.75
CA ILE A 225 -1.71 -7.80 8.54
C ILE A 225 -0.25 -7.91 8.14
N THR A 226 0.45 -6.79 8.11
CA THR A 226 1.90 -6.79 7.85
C THR A 226 2.59 -5.78 8.76
N TRP A 227 3.80 -6.11 9.18
CA TRP A 227 4.61 -5.21 10.00
C TRP A 227 5.21 -4.09 9.15
N TRP A 228 5.02 -2.85 9.57
CA TRP A 228 5.66 -1.68 8.99
C TRP A 228 6.82 -1.25 9.89
N GLU A 229 8.04 -1.58 9.46
CA GLU A 229 9.26 -1.35 10.24
C GLU A 229 9.50 0.15 10.51
N GLU A 230 9.31 1.02 9.52
CA GLU A 230 9.60 2.44 9.70
C GLU A 230 8.65 3.12 10.70
N GLU A 231 7.38 2.74 10.68
CA GLU A 231 6.34 3.32 11.55
C GLU A 231 6.14 2.54 12.87
N GLN A 232 6.81 1.40 13.03
CA GLN A 232 6.71 0.52 14.22
C GLN A 232 5.26 0.18 14.57
N GLY A 233 4.53 -0.33 13.58
CA GLY A 233 3.13 -0.70 13.70
C GLY A 233 2.68 -1.66 12.61
N PHE A 234 1.38 -1.86 12.48
CA PHE A 234 0.80 -2.80 11.53
C PHE A 234 0.05 -2.07 10.43
N ILE A 235 0.29 -2.46 9.18
CA ILE A 235 -0.70 -2.30 8.13
C ILE A 235 -1.79 -3.33 8.37
N TRP A 236 -3.03 -2.88 8.38
CA TRP A 236 -4.23 -3.68 8.56
C TRP A 236 -5.14 -3.52 7.35
N VAL A 237 -5.28 -4.59 6.56
CA VAL A 237 -6.20 -4.61 5.42
C VAL A 237 -7.54 -5.16 5.86
N MET A 238 -8.60 -4.39 5.62
CA MET A 238 -9.96 -4.80 5.97
C MET A 238 -10.66 -5.52 4.82
N GLY A 239 -11.53 -6.46 5.20
CA GLY A 239 -12.48 -7.13 4.31
C GLY A 239 -13.82 -6.39 4.23
N ASP A 240 -13.78 -5.07 4.09
CA ASP A 240 -14.96 -4.22 3.91
C ASP A 240 -15.24 -3.95 2.41
N VAL A 241 -16.35 -3.26 2.13
CA VAL A 241 -16.75 -2.96 0.73
C VAL A 241 -15.86 -1.89 0.07
N ASP A 242 -15.23 -1.05 0.89
CA ASP A 242 -14.39 0.06 0.45
C ASP A 242 -12.90 -0.34 0.35
N ARG A 243 -12.55 -1.59 0.72
CA ARG A 243 -11.18 -2.14 0.69
C ARG A 243 -10.20 -1.25 1.45
N SER A 244 -10.59 -0.90 2.67
CA SER A 244 -9.89 0.06 3.49
C SER A 244 -8.57 -0.52 4.05
N ILE A 245 -7.53 0.31 4.01
CA ILE A 245 -6.22 0.02 4.59
C ILE A 245 -5.98 0.97 5.76
N TYR A 246 -5.70 0.41 6.92
CA TYR A 246 -5.44 1.15 8.15
C TYR A 246 -4.01 0.93 8.63
N PHE A 247 -3.47 1.94 9.30
CA PHE A 247 -2.32 1.80 10.19
C PHE A 247 -2.81 1.62 11.62
N LEU A 248 -2.31 0.57 12.28
CA LEU A 248 -2.54 0.26 13.69
C LEU A 248 -1.20 0.40 14.44
N SER A 249 -1.11 1.40 15.31
CA SER A 249 0.08 1.60 16.14
C SER A 249 0.12 0.60 17.30
N LEU A 250 1.30 0.40 17.90
CA LEU A 250 1.45 -0.39 19.13
C LEU A 250 0.72 0.21 20.34
N SER A 251 0.40 1.51 20.33
CA SER A 251 -0.43 2.15 21.36
C SER A 251 -1.93 1.87 21.17
N GLY A 252 -2.33 1.26 20.06
CA GLY A 252 -3.71 0.96 19.71
C GLY A 252 -4.42 2.09 18.94
N ASP A 253 -3.67 3.09 18.48
CA ASP A 253 -4.23 4.15 17.63
C ASP A 253 -4.43 3.63 16.22
N VAL A 254 -5.60 3.92 15.64
CA VAL A 254 -6.00 3.45 14.31
C VAL A 254 -6.17 4.65 13.39
N THR A 255 -5.44 4.64 12.27
CA THR A 255 -5.47 5.70 11.25
C THR A 255 -5.80 5.10 9.90
N LEU A 256 -6.82 5.64 9.21
CA LEU A 256 -7.10 5.26 7.82
C LEU A 256 -5.98 5.80 6.93
N LEU A 257 -5.33 4.92 6.18
CA LEU A 257 -4.34 5.30 5.17
C LEU A 257 -5.00 5.58 3.82
N GLY A 258 -6.01 4.77 3.46
CA GLY A 258 -6.79 4.96 2.23
C GLY A 258 -7.51 3.68 1.81
N ASN A 259 -7.91 3.64 0.55
CA ASN A 259 -8.71 2.56 -0.02
C ASN A 259 -8.01 1.96 -1.23
N ALA A 260 -7.94 0.63 -1.30
CA ALA A 260 -7.41 -0.07 -2.45
C ALA A 260 -8.44 -0.16 -3.59
N ASP A 261 -7.96 -0.14 -4.83
CA ASP A 261 -8.80 -0.36 -6.02
C ASP A 261 -9.11 -1.85 -6.29
N HIS A 262 -8.53 -2.77 -5.51
CA HIS A 262 -8.69 -4.23 -5.59
C HIS A 262 -8.72 -4.87 -4.20
N ASP A 263 -9.19 -6.12 -4.13
CA ASP A 263 -9.17 -6.90 -2.88
C ASP A 263 -7.74 -7.36 -2.59
N ILE A 264 -7.27 -7.18 -1.35
CA ILE A 264 -5.90 -7.52 -0.93
C ILE A 264 -5.94 -8.70 0.04
N ASN A 265 -5.26 -9.79 -0.30
CA ASN A 265 -5.12 -11.01 0.51
C ASN A 265 -3.66 -11.29 0.91
N GLY A 266 -2.74 -10.45 0.49
CA GLY A 266 -1.34 -10.46 0.93
C GLY A 266 -0.75 -9.09 0.66
N LEU A 267 0.00 -8.56 1.64
CA LEU A 267 0.62 -7.25 1.55
C LEU A 267 2.02 -7.31 2.15
N ALA A 268 3.00 -6.77 1.42
CA ALA A 268 4.33 -6.49 1.94
C ALA A 268 4.67 -5.01 1.76
N VAL A 269 5.42 -4.45 2.71
CA VAL A 269 5.89 -3.06 2.65
C VAL A 269 7.32 -3.05 2.13
N ILE A 270 7.61 -2.14 1.21
CA ILE A 270 8.97 -1.79 0.82
C ILE A 270 9.14 -0.28 0.90
N THR A 271 10.30 0.15 1.36
CA THR A 271 10.70 1.55 1.32
C THR A 271 11.91 1.68 0.42
N LEU A 272 11.79 2.53 -0.59
CA LEU A 272 12.83 2.75 -1.59
C LEU A 272 13.32 4.19 -1.50
N GLN A 273 14.62 4.37 -1.64
CA GLN A 273 15.19 5.69 -1.88
C GLN A 273 14.97 6.07 -3.34
N ALA A 274 14.13 7.07 -3.57
CA ALA A 274 13.94 7.69 -4.86
C ALA A 274 14.52 9.12 -4.83
N PRO A 275 14.88 9.72 -5.98
CA PRO A 275 14.95 11.17 -6.04
C PRO A 275 13.65 11.71 -5.47
N CYS A 276 13.72 12.65 -4.53
CA CYS A 276 12.52 13.32 -4.09
C CYS A 276 11.75 13.77 -5.33
N PRO A 277 10.41 13.63 -5.37
CA PRO A 277 9.62 14.39 -6.32
C PRO A 277 10.18 15.81 -6.36
N PRO A 278 10.32 16.45 -7.55
CA PRO A 278 10.69 17.86 -7.57
C PRO A 278 9.83 18.54 -6.50
N SER A 279 10.49 19.22 -5.56
CA SER A 279 9.86 19.78 -4.35
C SER A 279 8.46 20.28 -4.69
N GLY A 280 7.44 19.80 -3.96
CA GLY A 280 6.00 19.98 -4.23
C GLY A 280 5.46 21.41 -4.24
N ASN A 281 6.28 22.38 -4.65
CA ASN A 281 5.95 23.76 -4.95
C ASN A 281 5.81 23.98 -6.46
N LEU A 282 5.69 22.92 -7.28
CA LEU A 282 5.29 23.11 -8.67
C LEU A 282 3.80 23.39 -8.70
N PHE A 283 3.41 24.54 -9.23
CA PHE A 283 1.99 24.92 -9.36
C PHE A 283 1.77 25.69 -10.65
N ILE A 284 0.50 25.94 -10.93
CA ILE A 284 0.07 26.91 -11.93
C ILE A 284 -0.62 28.04 -11.17
N ARG A 285 -0.04 29.24 -11.19
CA ARG A 285 -0.59 30.45 -10.60
C ARG A 285 -1.95 30.73 -11.25
N GLY A 286 -2.99 30.75 -10.41
CA GLY A 286 -4.38 30.85 -10.83
C GLY A 286 -5.16 29.52 -10.94
N ASP A 287 -4.53 28.34 -10.79
CA ASP A 287 -5.21 27.03 -10.68
C ASP A 287 -5.53 26.76 -9.20
N CYS A 288 -6.64 27.33 -8.73
CA CYS A 288 -6.98 27.32 -7.31
C CYS A 288 -7.67 26.04 -6.89
N ASN A 289 -8.33 25.34 -7.83
CA ASN A 289 -9.05 24.09 -7.56
C ASN A 289 -8.23 22.83 -7.95
N LEU A 290 -6.99 23.01 -8.42
CA LEU A 290 -6.01 21.97 -8.74
C LEU A 290 -6.47 21.03 -9.86
N ASP A 291 -7.20 21.56 -10.85
CA ASP A 291 -7.73 20.79 -11.98
C ASP A 291 -6.89 20.90 -13.26
N LEU A 292 -5.71 21.54 -13.18
CA LEU A 292 -4.78 21.84 -14.27
C LEU A 292 -5.34 22.83 -15.32
N GLY A 293 -6.48 23.46 -15.03
CA GLY A 293 -7.04 24.57 -15.77
C GLY A 293 -6.90 25.89 -15.01
N VAL A 294 -6.91 27.01 -15.75
CA VAL A 294 -7.06 28.36 -15.15
C VAL A 294 -8.24 29.05 -15.81
N ASN A 295 -9.34 29.15 -15.08
CA ASN A 295 -10.62 29.64 -15.58
C ASN A 295 -11.48 30.31 -14.48
N VAL A 296 -12.77 30.51 -14.76
CA VAL A 296 -13.69 31.18 -13.81
C VAL A 296 -13.97 30.35 -12.57
N ALA A 297 -13.87 29.01 -12.66
CA ALA A 297 -14.06 28.10 -11.53
C ALA A 297 -13.02 28.35 -10.43
N ASP A 298 -11.78 28.67 -10.80
CA ASP A 298 -10.70 29.00 -9.86
C ASP A 298 -11.00 30.24 -9.03
N ALA A 299 -11.48 31.30 -9.69
CA ALA A 299 -11.89 32.52 -8.99
C ALA A 299 -13.05 32.26 -8.01
N VAL A 300 -13.99 31.38 -8.37
CA VAL A 300 -15.09 30.98 -7.48
C VAL A 300 -14.58 30.14 -6.31
N PHE A 301 -13.68 29.18 -6.57
CA PHE A 301 -13.10 28.33 -5.54
C PHE A 301 -12.30 29.16 -4.53
N LEU A 302 -11.45 30.07 -5.02
CA LEU A 302 -10.68 31.01 -4.22
C LEU A 302 -11.56 31.90 -3.33
N LEU A 303 -12.62 32.51 -3.88
CA LEU A 303 -13.53 33.33 -3.07
C LEU A 303 -14.31 32.49 -2.05
N SER A 304 -14.64 31.25 -2.40
CA SER A 304 -15.30 30.32 -1.49
C SER A 304 -14.38 29.96 -0.31
N SER A 305 -13.13 29.60 -0.59
CA SER A 305 -12.15 29.25 0.45
C SER A 305 -11.84 30.43 1.39
N LEU A 306 -11.91 31.67 0.89
CA LEU A 306 -11.68 32.88 1.69
C LEU A 306 -12.87 33.31 2.54
N PHE A 307 -14.11 33.18 2.05
CA PHE A 307 -15.26 33.87 2.64
C PHE A 307 -16.43 32.97 3.05
N VAL A 308 -16.48 31.71 2.62
CA VAL A 308 -17.59 30.80 2.95
C VAL A 308 -17.18 29.93 4.15
N PRO A 309 -17.86 30.08 5.31
CA PRO A 309 -17.54 29.26 6.48
C PRO A 309 -17.74 27.76 6.18
N GLY A 310 -16.71 26.96 6.45
CA GLY A 310 -16.72 25.51 6.23
C GLY A 310 -16.47 25.07 4.78
N ALA A 311 -16.14 25.98 3.87
CA ALA A 311 -15.64 25.61 2.55
C ALA A 311 -14.24 24.99 2.62
N THR A 312 -13.90 24.19 1.61
CA THR A 312 -12.58 23.56 1.46
C THR A 312 -11.48 24.65 1.38
N PRO A 313 -10.42 24.55 2.19
CA PRO A 313 -9.28 25.47 2.09
C PRO A 313 -8.51 25.24 0.77
N LEU A 314 -7.69 26.24 0.38
CA LEU A 314 -6.78 26.07 -0.75
C LEU A 314 -5.74 25.00 -0.42
N GLY A 315 -5.57 24.05 -1.34
CA GLY A 315 -4.47 23.08 -1.29
C GLY A 315 -3.12 23.70 -1.62
N CYS A 316 -3.12 24.67 -2.54
CA CYS A 316 -1.93 25.45 -2.93
C CYS A 316 -2.18 26.93 -2.71
N ARG A 317 -1.51 27.53 -1.72
CA ARG A 317 -1.65 28.98 -1.47
C ARG A 317 -0.88 29.81 -2.49
N ASP A 318 0.22 29.29 -3.04
CA ASP A 318 0.98 29.96 -4.12
C ASP A 318 0.11 30.09 -5.39
N ALA A 319 -0.72 29.07 -5.68
CA ALA A 319 -1.68 29.15 -6.79
C ALA A 319 -2.79 30.18 -6.55
N GLY A 320 -3.15 30.40 -5.28
CA GLY A 320 -4.15 31.38 -4.85
C GLY A 320 -3.62 32.82 -4.73
N ASP A 321 -2.30 33.01 -4.66
CA ASP A 321 -1.62 34.32 -4.74
C ASP A 321 -1.40 34.69 -6.21
N VAL A 322 -2.49 35.03 -6.89
CA VAL A 322 -2.50 35.17 -8.35
C VAL A 322 -1.76 36.44 -8.80
N ASN A 323 -1.71 37.47 -7.96
CA ASN A 323 -0.99 38.70 -8.26
C ASN A 323 0.45 38.71 -7.72
N ASP A 324 0.89 37.66 -7.02
CA ASP A 324 2.25 37.45 -6.52
C ASP A 324 2.70 38.56 -5.56
N ASP A 325 1.81 38.94 -4.64
CA ASP A 325 2.04 40.01 -3.65
C ASP A 325 2.36 39.51 -2.23
N GLY A 326 2.41 38.19 -2.05
CA GLY A 326 2.71 37.51 -0.79
C GLY A 326 1.50 37.32 0.11
N GLY A 327 0.27 37.51 -0.40
CA GLY A 327 -0.96 37.46 0.37
C GLY A 327 -2.18 37.01 -0.41
N VAL A 328 -2.67 35.79 -0.15
CA VAL A 328 -3.96 35.32 -0.71
C VAL A 328 -5.16 36.10 -0.14
N ASN A 329 -5.81 36.90 -0.98
CA ASN A 329 -6.96 37.72 -0.63
C ASN A 329 -7.91 37.99 -1.81
N VAL A 330 -8.85 38.94 -1.66
CA VAL A 330 -9.83 39.25 -2.71
C VAL A 330 -9.21 39.88 -3.96
N ALA A 331 -8.03 40.51 -3.84
CA ALA A 331 -7.31 41.10 -4.95
C ALA A 331 -6.89 40.06 -5.98
N ASP A 332 -6.56 38.83 -5.55
CA ASP A 332 -6.18 37.71 -6.41
C ASP A 332 -7.31 37.28 -7.32
N ALA A 333 -8.52 37.12 -6.79
CA ALA A 333 -9.70 36.78 -7.58
C ALA A 333 -10.02 37.89 -8.60
N VAL A 334 -9.87 39.16 -8.24
CA VAL A 334 -10.07 40.29 -9.16
C VAL A 334 -8.99 40.31 -10.25
N PHE A 335 -7.75 40.05 -9.88
CA PHE A 335 -6.61 40.00 -10.79
C PHE A 335 -6.77 38.85 -11.81
N LEU A 336 -7.16 37.66 -11.34
CA LEU A 336 -7.46 36.50 -12.19
C LEU A 336 -8.60 36.79 -13.18
N LEU A 337 -9.73 37.32 -12.72
CA LEU A 337 -10.84 37.64 -13.61
C LEU A 337 -10.47 38.74 -14.62
N SER A 338 -9.61 39.67 -14.24
CA SER A 338 -9.09 40.71 -15.13
C SER A 338 -8.17 40.11 -16.20
N SER A 339 -7.28 39.18 -15.83
CA SER A 339 -6.40 38.50 -16.79
C SER A 339 -7.19 37.61 -17.77
N LEU A 340 -8.29 37.00 -17.32
CA LEU A 340 -9.15 36.15 -18.16
C LEU A 340 -10.04 36.93 -19.15
N PHE A 341 -10.60 38.09 -18.75
CA PHE A 341 -11.69 38.72 -19.50
C PHE A 341 -11.43 40.15 -19.98
N VAL A 342 -10.40 40.85 -19.47
CA VAL A 342 -10.14 42.25 -19.84
C VAL A 342 -8.99 42.32 -20.84
N PRO A 343 -9.23 42.71 -22.11
CA PRO A 343 -8.16 42.84 -23.08
C PRO A 343 -7.10 43.87 -22.63
N GLY A 344 -5.83 43.45 -22.63
CA GLY A 344 -4.70 44.31 -22.26
C GLY A 344 -4.45 44.45 -20.75
N SER A 345 -5.11 43.64 -19.91
CA SER A 345 -4.72 43.48 -18.51
C SER A 345 -3.31 42.87 -18.39
N ALA A 346 -2.71 43.02 -17.20
CA ALA A 346 -1.43 42.38 -16.91
C ALA A 346 -1.58 40.85 -16.95
N PRO A 347 -0.62 40.12 -17.55
CA PRO A 347 -0.63 38.67 -17.52
C PRO A 347 -0.39 38.17 -16.09
N VAL A 348 -0.86 36.95 -15.79
CA VAL A 348 -0.54 36.27 -14.54
C VAL A 348 0.97 36.01 -14.46
N PRO A 349 1.65 36.35 -13.36
CA PRO A 349 3.07 36.05 -13.16
C PRO A 349 3.37 34.55 -13.33
N PHE A 350 4.63 34.24 -13.67
CA PHE A 350 5.11 32.86 -13.70
C PHE A 350 5.03 32.24 -12.28
N PRO A 351 4.73 30.94 -12.13
CA PRO A 351 4.36 29.96 -13.16
C PRO A 351 2.89 30.07 -13.58
N ASN A 352 2.56 30.40 -14.83
CA ASN A 352 1.16 30.54 -15.27
C ASN A 352 0.75 29.43 -16.26
N ILE A 353 -0.53 29.38 -16.64
CA ILE A 353 -1.08 28.32 -17.53
C ILE A 353 -0.38 28.23 -18.89
N GLY A 354 0.26 29.29 -19.36
CA GLY A 354 1.04 29.27 -20.60
C GLY A 354 2.39 28.57 -20.46
N ASP A 355 2.97 28.58 -19.27
CA ASP A 355 4.25 27.95 -18.94
C ASP A 355 4.06 26.52 -18.40
N GLY A 356 2.89 26.23 -17.82
CA GLY A 356 2.59 24.99 -17.14
C GLY A 356 3.11 24.99 -15.70
N CYS A 357 3.28 23.80 -15.13
CA CYS A 357 3.78 23.62 -13.78
C CYS A 357 5.20 24.19 -13.62
N GLY A 358 5.40 25.01 -12.58
CA GLY A 358 6.70 25.61 -12.27
C GLY A 358 6.81 25.97 -10.80
N ASP A 359 8.04 26.21 -10.33
CA ASP A 359 8.31 26.67 -8.96
C ASP A 359 7.97 28.15 -8.80
N ASP A 360 7.72 28.60 -7.56
CA ASP A 360 7.62 30.02 -7.27
C ASP A 360 9.01 30.71 -7.40
N PRO A 361 9.21 31.64 -8.37
CA PRO A 361 10.47 32.38 -8.50
C PRO A 361 10.67 33.42 -7.38
N THR A 362 9.62 33.74 -6.63
CA THR A 362 9.54 34.79 -5.62
C THR A 362 9.25 34.17 -4.27
N ALA A 363 10.32 33.79 -3.57
CA ALA A 363 10.21 33.21 -2.24
C ALA A 363 9.42 34.12 -1.28
N ASP A 364 8.32 33.61 -0.74
CA ASP A 364 7.47 34.28 0.23
C ASP A 364 7.05 33.31 1.37
N GLY A 365 5.95 33.62 2.07
CA GLY A 365 5.43 32.82 3.18
C GLY A 365 4.29 31.87 2.80
N GLN A 366 3.94 31.78 1.51
CA GLN A 366 2.93 30.86 1.02
C GLN A 366 3.56 29.49 0.73
N THR A 367 2.70 28.46 0.76
CA THR A 367 3.10 27.07 0.53
C THR A 367 2.02 26.33 -0.24
N CYS A 368 2.42 25.24 -0.90
CA CYS A 368 1.49 24.29 -1.48
C CYS A 368 1.54 22.96 -0.72
N ASP A 369 0.45 22.70 0.01
CA ASP A 369 0.24 21.46 0.77
C ASP A 369 -0.24 20.33 -0.16
N SER A 370 -0.92 20.70 -1.26
CA SER A 370 -1.22 19.84 -2.39
C SER A 370 -1.14 20.61 -3.71
N THR A 371 -0.81 19.91 -4.79
CA THR A 371 -0.73 20.51 -6.14
C THR A 371 -1.40 19.60 -7.17
N GLY A 372 -1.93 20.19 -8.24
CA GLY A 372 -2.39 19.45 -9.42
C GLY A 372 -1.23 19.03 -10.35
N CYS A 373 -0.03 19.55 -10.10
CA CYS A 373 1.16 19.29 -10.90
C CYS A 373 1.82 17.93 -10.58
N PRO A 374 2.30 17.20 -11.61
CA PRO A 374 2.92 15.87 -11.46
C PRO A 374 4.35 15.89 -10.90
#